data_AF-A0A9D5EXE6-F1
#
_entry.id   AF-A0A9D5EXE6-F1
#
_cell.length_a   1.000
_cell.length_b   1.000
_cell.length_c   1.000
_cell.angle_alpha   90.00
_cell.angle_beta   90.00
_cell.angle_gamma   90.00
#
_symmetry.space_group_name_H-M   'P 1'
#
loop_
_entity.id
_entity.type
_entity.pdbx_description
1 polymer ?
#
loop_
_entity_poly.entity_id
_entity_poly.type
_entity_poly.pdbx_seq_one_letter_code
_entity_poly.pdbx_strand_id
1 'polypeptide(L)'
;MSTVPTRQTPTIAAPPANRHASDATQLWPHDLLEAFCLRMSSQGMCVSSALMQHDRRYGLEQLTHAHNMADDALRMMAVQLFRHFEARQSGISGPH
;
A
#
# COMPACT_ATOMS: atom_id res chain seq x y z
N MET A 1 27.22 -45.94 -35.57
CA MET A 1 27.21 -44.47 -35.59
C MET A 1 26.51 -44.01 -34.33
N SER A 2 27.26 -43.39 -33.43
CA SER A 2 26.83 -42.98 -32.08
C SER A 2 26.21 -41.57 -32.09
N THR A 3 25.69 -41.19 -30.92
CA THR A 3 25.15 -39.87 -30.52
C THR A 3 23.63 -39.76 -30.73
N VAL A 4 22.80 -39.36 -29.76
CA VAL A 4 22.99 -38.42 -28.65
C VAL A 4 22.13 -38.78 -27.42
N PRO A 5 22.57 -38.44 -26.19
CA PRO A 5 21.80 -38.61 -24.97
C PRO A 5 20.85 -37.42 -24.70
N THR A 6 19.62 -37.74 -24.28
CA THR A 6 18.62 -36.82 -23.72
C THR A 6 19.12 -36.26 -22.38
N ARG A 7 19.56 -34.99 -22.35
CA ARG A 7 19.69 -34.23 -21.11
C ARG A 7 18.40 -33.48 -20.83
N GLN A 8 17.69 -34.06 -19.87
CA GLN A 8 16.56 -33.52 -19.12
C GLN A 8 16.86 -32.10 -18.62
N THR A 9 16.11 -31.13 -19.13
CA THR A 9 16.02 -29.78 -18.54
C THR A 9 15.12 -29.87 -17.32
N PRO A 10 15.62 -29.63 -16.08
CA PRO A 10 14.74 -29.39 -14.96
C PRO A 10 14.02 -28.07 -15.21
N THR A 11 12.73 -28.18 -15.49
CA THR A 11 11.80 -27.05 -15.46
C THR A 11 11.77 -26.53 -14.02
N ILE A 12 12.63 -25.57 -13.72
CA ILE A 12 12.48 -24.72 -12.55
C ILE A 12 11.27 -23.86 -12.89
N ALA A 13 10.10 -24.34 -12.48
CA ALA A 13 8.89 -23.56 -12.44
C ALA A 13 9.17 -22.31 -11.60
N ALA A 14 9.49 -21.21 -12.27
CA ALA A 14 9.44 -19.90 -11.65
C ALA A 14 8.01 -19.73 -11.11
N PRO A 15 7.83 -19.30 -9.84
CA PRO A 15 6.51 -18.91 -9.39
C PRO A 15 6.01 -17.81 -10.33
N PRO A 16 4.71 -17.78 -10.71
CA PRO A 16 4.17 -16.62 -11.37
C PRO A 16 4.40 -15.45 -10.40
N ALA A 17 5.35 -14.60 -10.75
CA ALA A 17 5.48 -13.28 -10.18
C ALA A 17 4.15 -12.61 -10.50
N ASN A 18 3.22 -12.68 -9.55
CA ASN A 18 1.95 -12.00 -9.59
C ASN A 18 2.24 -10.51 -9.35
N ARG A 19 2.99 -9.92 -10.28
CA ARG A 19 3.50 -8.54 -10.29
C ARG A 19 2.45 -7.54 -10.74
N HIS A 20 1.19 -7.95 -10.86
CA HIS A 20 0.09 -7.07 -11.21
C HIS A 20 -1.17 -7.37 -10.39
N ALA A 21 -1.06 -7.21 -9.07
CA ALA A 21 -2.21 -6.74 -8.29
C ALA A 21 -2.24 -5.20 -8.24
N SER A 22 -1.61 -4.54 -9.22
CA SER A 22 -1.59 -3.09 -9.39
C SER A 22 -2.78 -2.58 -10.20
N ASP A 23 -3.69 -3.45 -10.64
CA ASP A 23 -4.77 -3.16 -11.61
C ASP A 23 -6.17 -3.18 -10.98
N ALA A 24 -6.29 -2.75 -9.74
CA ALA A 24 -7.56 -2.24 -9.27
C ALA A 24 -7.28 -0.80 -8.93
N THR A 25 -7.80 0.13 -9.73
CA THR A 25 -8.05 1.53 -9.34
C THR A 25 -8.12 1.60 -7.83
N GLN A 26 -7.03 2.01 -7.18
CA GLN A 26 -6.90 1.78 -5.74
C GLN A 26 -7.74 2.84 -5.04
N LEU A 27 -9.05 2.56 -5.05
CA LEU A 27 -10.08 3.29 -4.37
C LEU A 27 -9.62 3.41 -2.94
N TRP A 28 -9.72 4.64 -2.46
CA TRP A 28 -9.15 4.97 -1.19
C TRP A 28 -9.87 4.15 -0.10
N PRO A 29 -9.15 3.55 0.85
CA PRO A 29 -9.76 2.65 1.82
C PRO A 29 -10.56 3.46 2.84
N HIS A 30 -11.83 3.74 2.51
CA HIS A 30 -12.70 4.63 3.28
C HIS A 30 -12.91 4.13 4.71
N ASP A 31 -13.13 2.82 4.88
CA ASP A 31 -13.29 2.16 6.18
C ASP A 31 -12.03 2.30 7.06
N LEU A 32 -10.86 2.00 6.49
CA LEU A 32 -9.56 2.13 7.18
C LEU A 32 -9.31 3.57 7.62
N LEU A 33 -9.67 4.53 6.76
CA LEU A 33 -9.50 5.94 7.06
C LEU A 33 -10.49 6.45 8.10
N GLU A 34 -11.75 6.02 8.04
CA GLU A 34 -12.74 6.38 9.05
C GLU A 34 -12.29 5.88 10.43
N ALA A 35 -11.85 4.62 10.51
CA ALA A 35 -11.26 4.05 11.71
C ALA A 35 -10.03 4.83 12.21
N PHE A 36 -9.16 5.27 11.29
CA PHE A 36 -8.02 6.12 11.60
C PHE A 36 -8.44 7.48 12.18
N CYS A 37 -9.41 8.16 11.56
CA CYS A 37 -9.91 9.45 12.02
C CYS A 37 -10.58 9.35 13.40
N LEU A 38 -11.38 8.31 13.61
CA LEU A 38 -12.02 8.03 14.90
C LEU A 38 -10.97 7.82 16.00
N ARG A 39 -9.89 7.08 15.71
CA ARG A 39 -8.86 6.83 16.71
C ARG A 39 -7.99 8.05 16.98
N MET A 40 -7.60 8.81 15.95
CA MET A 40 -6.95 10.12 16.14
C MET A 40 -7.82 11.03 17.01
N SER A 41 -9.14 11.06 16.77
CA SER A 41 -10.09 11.85 17.57
C SER A 41 -10.12 11.39 19.03
N SER A 42 -10.07 10.08 19.28
CA SER A 42 -9.92 9.53 20.64
C SER A 42 -8.61 9.91 21.32
N GLN A 43 -7.57 10.26 20.57
CA GLN A 43 -6.31 10.80 21.09
C GLN A 43 -6.33 12.34 21.22
N GLY A 44 -7.46 12.99 20.94
CA GLY A 44 -7.63 14.44 20.99
C GLY A 44 -7.29 15.18 19.69
N MET A 45 -7.03 14.47 18.59
CA MET A 45 -6.74 15.05 17.28
C MET A 45 -7.86 14.77 16.27
N CYS A 46 -8.66 15.77 15.92
CA CYS A 46 -9.63 15.62 14.84
C CYS A 46 -8.94 15.73 13.48
N VAL A 47 -8.99 14.65 12.69
CA VAL A 47 -8.45 14.59 11.34
C VAL A 47 -9.59 14.60 10.33
N SER A 48 -9.42 15.34 9.23
CA SER A 48 -10.40 15.37 8.14
C SER A 48 -10.09 14.31 7.09
N SER A 49 -11.04 13.38 6.92
CA SER A 49 -10.99 12.35 5.89
C SER A 49 -10.91 12.91 4.48
N ALA A 50 -11.58 14.02 4.21
CA ALA A 50 -11.54 14.71 2.92
C ALA A 50 -10.16 15.32 2.66
N LEU A 51 -9.56 15.99 3.66
CA LEU A 51 -8.21 16.57 3.49
C LEU A 51 -7.15 15.49 3.31
N MET A 52 -7.26 14.37 4.01
CA MET A 52 -6.35 13.25 3.75
C MET A 52 -6.51 12.70 2.31
N GLN A 53 -7.67 12.79 1.65
CA GLN A 53 -7.84 12.34 0.25
C GLN A 53 -7.19 13.27 -0.76
N HIS A 54 -7.44 14.56 -0.56
CA HIS A 54 -7.17 15.58 -1.56
C HIS A 54 -5.86 16.31 -1.32
N ASP A 55 -5.39 16.37 -0.07
CA ASP A 55 -4.15 17.03 0.31
C ASP A 55 -3.11 16.02 0.82
N ARG A 56 -2.12 15.75 -0.03
CA ARG A 56 -1.05 14.79 0.26
C ARG A 56 -0.17 15.25 1.42
N ARG A 57 0.09 16.55 1.57
CA ARG A 57 0.99 17.07 2.61
C ARG A 57 0.34 16.87 3.97
N TYR A 58 -0.91 17.30 4.09
CA TYR A 58 -1.76 17.04 5.24
C TYR A 58 -1.83 15.55 5.56
N GLY A 59 -2.09 14.70 4.55
CA GLY A 59 -2.09 13.25 4.69
C GLY A 59 -0.82 12.72 5.35
N LEU A 60 0.35 13.04 4.78
CA LEU A 60 1.64 12.58 5.29
C LEU A 60 1.97 13.10 6.70
N GLU A 61 1.60 14.34 7.01
CA GLU A 61 1.79 14.88 8.36
C GLU A 61 0.95 14.12 9.39
N GLN A 62 -0.33 13.85 9.11
CA GLN A 62 -1.17 13.08 10.04
C GLN A 62 -0.69 11.63 10.19
N LEU A 63 -0.19 11.00 9.12
CA LEU A 63 0.40 9.66 9.19
C LEU A 63 1.67 9.66 10.06
N THR A 64 2.50 10.69 9.93
CA THR A 64 3.71 10.87 10.74
C THR A 64 3.35 11.09 12.21
N HIS A 65 2.35 11.92 12.50
CA HIS A 65 1.84 12.12 13.85
C HIS A 65 1.32 10.81 14.46
N ALA A 66 0.47 10.09 13.72
CA ALA A 66 -0.05 8.80 14.13
C ALA A 66 1.05 7.77 14.41
N HIS A 67 2.13 7.78 13.62
CA HIS A 67 3.27 6.88 13.81
C HIS A 67 4.02 7.16 15.12
N ASN A 68 4.11 8.43 15.51
CA ASN A 68 4.76 8.88 16.75
C ASN A 68 3.88 8.72 18.00
N MET A 69 2.59 8.43 17.86
CA MET A 69 1.74 8.15 19.02
C MET A 69 2.06 6.79 19.64
N ALA A 70 1.76 6.65 20.92
CA ALA A 70 1.91 5.39 21.67
C ALA A 70 0.73 4.41 21.42
N ASP A 71 0.14 4.45 20.22
CA ASP A 71 -0.94 3.55 19.81
C ASP A 71 -0.46 2.68 18.64
N ASP A 72 -0.20 1.41 18.94
CA ASP A 72 0.44 0.49 17.99
C ASP A 72 -0.46 0.20 16.79
N ALA A 73 -1.78 0.12 17.02
CA ALA A 73 -2.70 -0.12 15.93
C ALA A 73 -2.95 1.16 15.08
N LEU A 74 -2.78 2.38 15.63
CA LEU A 74 -2.80 3.64 14.88
C LEU A 74 -1.58 3.71 13.97
N ARG A 75 -0.42 3.28 14.47
CA ARG A 75 0.80 3.11 13.69
C ARG A 75 0.60 2.13 12.54
N MET A 76 -0.04 0.98 12.79
CA MET A 76 -0.36 0.00 11.75
C MET A 76 -1.33 0.55 10.70
N MET A 77 -2.37 1.27 11.10
CA MET A 77 -3.29 1.94 10.16
C MET A 77 -2.57 3.00 9.32
N ALA A 78 -1.66 3.77 9.94
CA ALA A 78 -0.87 4.77 9.25
C ALA A 78 0.03 4.15 8.17
N VAL A 79 0.69 3.03 8.46
CA VAL A 79 1.50 2.29 7.48
C VAL A 79 0.64 1.78 6.32
N GLN A 80 -0.55 1.24 6.59
CA GLN A 80 -1.46 0.77 5.54
C GLN A 80 -1.93 1.93 4.64
N LEU A 81 -2.38 3.04 5.23
CA LEU A 81 -2.76 4.24 4.49
C LEU A 81 -1.60 4.78 3.66
N PHE A 82 -0.38 4.81 4.21
CA PHE A 82 0.82 5.24 3.49
C PHE A 82 1.07 4.38 2.25
N ARG A 83 0.93 3.06 2.33
CA ARG A 83 1.08 2.16 1.17
C ARG A 83 0.04 2.45 0.09
N HIS A 84 -1.20 2.78 0.45
CA HIS A 84 -2.22 3.19 -0.52
C HIS A 84 -1.91 4.55 -1.14
N PHE A 85 -1.37 5.49 -0.37
CA PHE A 85 -0.84 6.74 -0.89
C PHE A 85 0.26 6.47 -1.91
N GLU A 86 1.27 5.65 -1.57
CA GLU A 86 2.38 5.33 -2.47
C GLU A 86 1.91 4.62 -3.73
N ALA A 87 1.03 3.62 -3.63
CA ALA A 87 0.52 2.89 -4.78
C ALA A 87 -0.24 3.80 -5.77
N ARG A 88 -0.98 4.80 -5.26
CA ARG A 88 -1.66 5.80 -6.10
C ARG A 88 -0.71 6.80 -6.74
N GLN A 89 0.38 7.16 -6.06
CA GLN A 89 1.43 8.06 -6.60
C GLN A 89 2.33 7.33 -7.60
N SER A 90 2.60 6.06 -7.32
CA SER A 90 3.31 5.11 -8.15
C SER A 90 2.40 4.55 -9.25
N GLY A 91 1.36 5.30 -9.63
CA GLY A 91 0.77 5.28 -10.96
C GLY A 91 1.83 5.65 -11.98
N ILE A 92 2.87 4.81 -12.08
CA ILE A 92 3.78 4.70 -13.19
C ILE A 92 2.84 4.40 -14.34
N SER A 93 2.49 5.47 -15.07
CA SER A 93 2.07 5.38 -16.45
C SER A 93 3.04 4.39 -17.10
N GLY A 94 2.59 3.15 -17.28
CA GLY A 94 3.36 2.18 -18.04
C GLY A 94 3.68 2.84 -19.38
N PRO A 95 4.94 2.84 -19.85
CA PRO A 95 5.22 3.30 -21.19
C PRO A 95 4.46 2.37 -22.14
N HIS A 96 3.43 2.92 -22.80
CA HIS A 96 2.84 2.33 -23.99
C HIS A 96 3.74 2.66 -25.18
#